data_AF-A0A353S8W7-F1
#
_entry.id   AF-A0A353S8W7-F1
#
_cell.length_a   1.000
_cell.length_b   1.000
_cell.length_c   1.000
_cell.angle_alpha   90.00
_cell.angle_beta   90.00
_cell.angle_gamma   90.00
#
_symmetry.space_group_name_H-M   'P 1'
#
loop_
_entity.id
_entity.type
_entity.pdbx_description
1 polymer ?
#
loop_
_entity_poly.entity_id
_entity_poly.type
_entity_poly.pdbx_seq_one_letter_code
_entity_poly.pdbx_strand_id
1 'polypeptide(L)'
;SKIPEYISVMIMELALNSENTNLRKEAKILYKGIDNYETLIYDPEIRAKIVQEMTRKHELVFLSWKIGGGSAAIGKQGSLNITLYNKDDEFQDVKENIESKMSANTHKKSLIDFYRQMPEGEGGTDLGLYYLSYLEDACKKVNVKFESLVNQFTASELTVISLKFDFS
;
A
#
# COMPACT_ATOMS: atom_id res chain seq x y z
N SER A 1 6.86 -18.32 -14.62
CA SER A 1 7.08 -17.84 -13.24
C SER A 1 5.80 -17.17 -12.76
N LYS A 2 5.29 -17.48 -11.57
CA LYS A 2 4.04 -16.92 -11.00
C LYS A 2 4.24 -15.60 -10.24
N ILE A 3 5.48 -15.10 -10.18
CA ILE A 3 5.83 -13.89 -9.43
C ILE A 3 5.05 -12.66 -9.93
N PRO A 4 4.93 -12.39 -11.24
CA PRO A 4 4.11 -11.26 -11.71
C PRO A 4 2.64 -11.37 -11.28
N GLU A 5 2.08 -12.58 -11.26
CA GLU A 5 0.72 -12.83 -10.79
C GLU A 5 0.59 -12.50 -9.31
N TYR A 6 1.50 -13.01 -8.47
CA TYR A 6 1.50 -12.73 -7.03
C TYR A 6 1.74 -11.26 -6.70
N ILE A 7 2.62 -10.58 -7.45
CA ILE A 7 2.80 -9.13 -7.34
C ILE A 7 1.48 -8.41 -7.67
N SER A 8 0.82 -8.79 -8.77
CA SER A 8 -0.43 -8.14 -9.20
C SER A 8 -1.54 -8.31 -8.17
N VAL A 9 -1.72 -9.52 -7.64
CA VAL A 9 -2.74 -9.80 -6.61
C VAL A 9 -2.41 -9.08 -5.30
N MET A 10 -1.14 -9.04 -4.90
CA MET A 10 -0.72 -8.29 -3.70
C MET A 10 -0.99 -6.78 -3.85
N ILE A 11 -0.66 -6.18 -5.00
CA ILE A 11 -0.93 -4.76 -5.25
C ILE A 11 -2.44 -4.48 -5.21
N MET A 12 -3.23 -5.34 -5.85
CA MET A 12 -4.69 -5.20 -5.88
C MET A 12 -5.27 -5.26 -4.47
N GLU A 13 -4.84 -6.23 -3.66
CA GLU A 13 -5.28 -6.38 -2.27
C GLU A 13 -4.90 -5.16 -1.42
N LEU A 14 -3.69 -4.62 -1.58
CA LEU A 14 -3.25 -3.42 -0.86
C LEU A 14 -4.04 -2.18 -1.28
N ALA A 15 -4.30 -2.02 -2.57
CA ALA A 15 -5.09 -0.92 -3.10
C ALA A 15 -6.55 -0.98 -2.61
N LEU A 16 -7.17 -2.16 -2.66
CA LEU A 16 -8.54 -2.37 -2.18
C LEU A 16 -8.67 -2.12 -0.68
N ASN A 17 -7.73 -2.62 0.12
CA ASN A 17 -7.73 -2.36 1.56
C ASN A 17 -7.58 -0.86 1.85
N SER A 18 -6.64 -0.20 1.19
CA SER A 18 -6.41 1.25 1.36
C SER A 18 -7.63 2.08 0.91
N GLU A 19 -8.26 1.72 -0.20
CA GLU A 19 -9.47 2.38 -0.70
C GLU A 19 -10.64 2.21 0.29
N ASN A 20 -10.87 0.98 0.76
CA ASN A 20 -11.93 0.69 1.73
C ASN A 20 -11.74 1.46 3.05
N THR A 21 -10.50 1.54 3.55
CA THR A 21 -10.18 2.34 4.74
C THR A 21 -10.48 3.82 4.51
N ASN A 22 -10.07 4.38 3.38
CA ASN A 22 -10.34 5.78 3.05
C ASN A 22 -11.85 6.05 2.88
N LEU A 23 -12.58 5.15 2.21
CA LEU A 23 -14.04 5.24 2.02
C LEU A 23 -14.78 5.27 3.36
N ARG A 24 -14.45 4.36 4.29
CA ARG A 24 -15.07 4.33 5.63
C ARG A 24 -14.80 5.61 6.41
N LYS A 25 -13.55 6.10 6.34
CA LYS A 25 -13.14 7.34 6.99
C LYS A 25 -13.92 8.54 6.46
N GLU A 26 -14.02 8.68 5.15
CA GLU A 26 -14.73 9.80 4.52
C GLU A 26 -16.25 9.69 4.75
N ALA A 27 -16.82 8.48 4.68
CA ALA A 27 -18.23 8.24 5.00
C ALA A 27 -18.57 8.70 6.42
N LYS A 28 -17.71 8.40 7.39
CA LYS A 28 -17.86 8.84 8.79
C LYS A 28 -17.84 10.37 8.94
N ILE A 29 -17.12 11.07 8.08
CA ILE A 29 -17.04 12.54 8.06
C ILE A 29 -18.30 13.13 7.44
N LEU A 30 -18.68 12.69 6.23
CA LEU A 30 -19.80 13.23 5.46
C LEU A 30 -21.16 12.91 6.07
N TYR A 31 -21.31 11.72 6.64
CA TYR A 31 -22.57 11.21 7.18
C TYR A 31 -22.56 11.16 8.71
N LYS A 32 -21.83 12.07 9.34
CA LYS A 32 -21.74 12.17 10.80
C LYS A 32 -23.14 12.26 11.42
N GLY A 33 -23.43 11.36 12.37
CA GLY A 33 -24.71 11.30 13.07
C GLY A 33 -25.74 10.35 12.44
N ILE A 34 -25.40 9.65 11.35
CA ILE A 34 -26.17 8.52 10.86
C ILE A 34 -25.66 7.24 11.53
N ASP A 35 -26.53 6.56 12.27
CA ASP A 35 -26.25 5.22 12.77
C ASP A 35 -26.16 4.26 11.58
N ASN A 36 -25.08 3.45 11.52
CA ASN A 36 -24.79 2.48 10.46
C ASN A 36 -24.16 3.02 9.15
N TYR A 37 -23.32 4.06 9.24
CA TYR A 37 -22.55 4.59 8.11
C TYR A 37 -21.72 3.52 7.36
N GLU A 38 -21.32 2.44 8.03
CA GLU A 38 -20.59 1.29 7.45
C GLU A 38 -21.39 0.56 6.35
N THR A 39 -22.72 0.68 6.33
CA THR A 39 -23.54 0.09 5.26
C THR A 39 -23.80 1.06 4.10
N LEU A 40 -23.61 2.36 4.33
CA LEU A 40 -23.87 3.39 3.32
C LEU A 40 -22.88 3.33 2.16
N ILE A 41 -21.66 2.82 2.39
CA ILE A 41 -20.64 2.67 1.35
C ILE A 41 -21.02 1.65 0.26
N TYR A 42 -22.02 0.79 0.51
CA TYR A 42 -22.52 -0.17 -0.47
C TYR A 42 -23.58 0.42 -1.39
N ASP A 43 -24.17 1.57 -1.05
CA ASP A 43 -25.07 2.30 -1.94
C ASP A 43 -24.23 2.98 -3.06
N PRO A 44 -24.52 2.70 -4.35
CA PRO A 44 -23.73 3.24 -5.46
C PRO A 44 -23.72 4.77 -5.53
N GLU A 45 -24.83 5.44 -5.21
CA GLU A 45 -24.93 6.89 -5.26
C GLU A 45 -24.17 7.54 -4.12
N ILE A 46 -24.25 6.96 -2.92
CA ILE A 46 -23.48 7.42 -1.76
C ILE A 46 -21.99 7.20 -2.01
N ARG A 47 -21.60 6.01 -2.49
CA ARG A 47 -20.20 5.71 -2.82
C ARG A 47 -19.66 6.69 -3.85
N ALA A 48 -20.42 7.02 -4.90
CA ALA A 48 -20.02 8.01 -5.89
C ALA A 48 -19.76 9.39 -5.28
N LYS A 49 -20.61 9.84 -4.35
CA LYS A 49 -20.43 11.12 -3.62
C LYS A 49 -19.18 11.12 -2.74
N ILE A 50 -18.95 10.02 -2.01
CA ILE A 50 -17.74 9.87 -1.18
C ILE A 50 -16.49 9.93 -2.06
N VAL A 51 -16.46 9.19 -3.16
CA VAL A 51 -15.33 9.19 -4.11
C VAL A 51 -15.09 10.58 -4.71
N GLN A 52 -16.16 11.31 -5.03
CA GLN A 52 -16.06 12.68 -5.53
C GLN A 52 -15.40 13.61 -4.50
N GLU A 53 -15.80 13.53 -3.23
CA GLU A 53 -15.18 14.32 -2.16
C GLU A 53 -13.72 13.92 -1.92
N MET A 54 -13.40 12.63 -1.89
CA MET A 54 -12.01 12.15 -1.78
C MET A 54 -11.14 12.65 -2.93
N THR A 55 -11.68 12.66 -4.15
CA THR A 55 -10.99 13.20 -5.33
C THR A 55 -10.72 14.69 -5.17
N ARG A 56 -11.71 15.46 -4.70
CA ARG A 56 -11.57 16.90 -4.44
C ARG A 56 -10.52 17.21 -3.36
N LYS A 57 -10.37 16.30 -2.37
CA LYS A 57 -9.40 16.43 -1.27
C LYS A 57 -8.03 15.84 -1.57
N HIS A 58 -7.84 15.20 -2.73
CA HIS A 58 -6.61 14.45 -3.06
C HIS A 58 -6.30 13.29 -2.09
N GLU A 59 -7.33 12.70 -1.47
CA GLU A 59 -7.22 11.58 -0.51
C GLU A 59 -7.47 10.22 -1.18
N LEU A 60 -7.01 10.08 -2.42
CA LEU A 60 -7.07 8.83 -3.19
C LEU A 60 -5.88 7.92 -2.86
N VAL A 61 -5.96 6.65 -3.29
CA VAL A 61 -4.82 5.74 -3.26
C VAL A 61 -4.02 5.92 -4.54
N PHE A 62 -2.73 6.14 -4.39
CA PHE A 62 -1.77 6.30 -5.47
C PHE A 62 -0.82 5.11 -5.52
N LEU A 63 -0.48 4.70 -6.74
CA LEU A 63 0.49 3.66 -7.02
C LEU A 63 1.60 4.26 -7.88
N SER A 64 2.83 4.13 -7.42
CA SER A 64 4.02 4.49 -8.19
C SER A 64 4.98 3.32 -8.28
N TRP A 65 5.78 3.28 -9.34
CA TRP A 65 6.82 2.28 -9.50
C TRP A 65 8.11 2.90 -10.05
N LYS A 66 9.23 2.35 -9.60
CA LYS A 66 10.57 2.68 -10.07
C LYS A 66 11.26 1.39 -10.49
N ILE A 67 11.63 1.32 -11.76
CA ILE A 67 12.39 0.22 -12.33
C ILE A 67 13.85 0.65 -12.40
N GLY A 68 14.72 -0.07 -11.71
CA GLY A 68 16.18 0.08 -11.78
C GLY A 68 16.78 -0.99 -12.69
N GLY A 69 17.85 -0.64 -13.41
CA GLY A 69 18.54 -1.54 -14.32
C GLY A 69 18.53 -1.02 -15.75
N GLY A 70 19.47 -0.14 -16.06
CA GLY A 70 19.72 0.37 -17.41
C GLY A 70 21.23 0.55 -17.63
N SER A 71 21.75 -0.17 -18.63
CA SER A 71 23.03 -0.04 -19.34
C SER A 71 24.11 0.88 -18.75
N ALA A 72 24.91 0.40 -17.78
CA ALA A 72 26.27 0.91 -17.52
C ALA A 72 27.03 0.20 -16.39
N ALA A 73 26.40 -0.63 -15.56
CA ALA A 73 27.08 -1.26 -14.42
C ALA A 73 27.08 -2.78 -14.56
N ILE A 74 28.24 -3.33 -14.94
CA ILE A 74 28.54 -4.76 -14.79
C ILE A 74 28.28 -5.12 -13.31
N GLY A 75 27.24 -5.90 -13.04
CA GLY A 75 26.92 -6.41 -11.70
C GLY A 75 25.64 -5.89 -11.01
N LYS A 76 24.88 -4.95 -11.59
CA LYS A 76 23.51 -4.64 -11.09
C LYS A 76 22.46 -5.30 -11.97
N GLN A 77 21.94 -6.43 -11.50
CA GLN A 77 20.74 -7.04 -12.04
C GLN A 77 19.52 -6.17 -11.58
N GLY A 78 18.44 -6.18 -12.36
CA GLY A 78 17.36 -5.19 -12.26
C GLY A 78 16.70 -5.10 -10.88
N SER A 79 16.05 -3.98 -10.60
CA SER A 79 15.23 -3.81 -9.39
C SER A 79 13.86 -3.22 -9.73
N LEU A 80 12.86 -3.58 -8.95
CA LEU A 80 11.51 -3.03 -9.02
C LEU A 80 11.13 -2.55 -7.62
N ASN A 81 10.83 -1.26 -7.50
CA ASN A 81 10.26 -0.69 -6.29
C ASN A 81 8.84 -0.24 -6.61
N ILE A 82 7.88 -0.70 -5.83
CA ILE A 82 6.48 -0.34 -5.94
C ILE A 82 6.09 0.36 -4.66
N THR A 83 5.46 1.53 -4.76
CA THR A 83 5.06 2.33 -3.60
C THR A 83 3.58 2.67 -3.71
N LEU A 84 2.83 2.29 -2.68
CA LEU A 84 1.42 2.65 -2.49
C LEU A 84 1.30 3.68 -1.38
N TYR A 85 0.49 4.71 -1.58
CA TYR A 85 0.28 5.77 -0.59
C TYR A 85 -1.09 6.43 -0.75
N ASN A 86 -1.63 7.01 0.32
CA ASN A 86 -3.02 7.49 0.39
C ASN A 86 -3.21 9.02 0.38
N LYS A 87 -2.11 9.78 0.22
CA LYS A 87 -2.05 11.24 0.17
C LYS A 87 -0.85 11.71 -0.66
N ASP A 88 -1.08 12.13 -1.91
CA ASP A 88 0.03 12.40 -2.84
C ASP A 88 0.83 13.65 -2.48
N ASP A 89 0.16 14.75 -2.16
CA ASP A 89 0.84 16.02 -1.84
C ASP A 89 1.79 15.83 -0.65
N GLU A 90 1.29 15.25 0.44
CA GLU A 90 2.09 14.93 1.63
C GLU A 90 3.17 13.88 1.34
N PHE A 91 2.91 12.93 0.44
CA PHE A 91 3.93 11.96 0.03
C PHE A 91 5.09 12.65 -0.70
N GLN A 92 4.82 13.58 -1.62
CA GLN A 92 5.88 14.29 -2.34
C GLN A 92 6.79 15.05 -1.37
N ASP A 93 6.23 15.66 -0.32
CA ASP A 93 6.98 16.40 0.71
C ASP A 93 7.90 15.49 1.55
N VAL A 94 7.50 14.24 1.80
CA VAL A 94 8.27 13.30 2.62
C VAL A 94 9.05 12.26 1.82
N LYS A 95 8.90 12.22 0.49
CA LYS A 95 9.46 11.18 -0.38
C LYS A 95 10.97 11.04 -0.23
N GLU A 96 11.70 12.16 -0.26
CA GLU A 96 13.17 12.17 -0.08
C GLU A 96 13.57 11.65 1.31
N ASN A 97 12.78 11.99 2.33
CA ASN A 97 12.97 11.52 3.70
C ASN A 97 12.68 10.01 3.82
N ILE A 98 11.72 9.48 3.08
CA ILE A 98 11.41 8.04 3.05
C ILE A 98 12.52 7.28 2.32
N GLU A 99 12.97 7.77 1.16
CA GLU A 99 14.06 7.14 0.39
C GLU A 99 15.37 7.11 1.19
N SER A 100 15.69 8.19 1.91
CA SER A 100 16.86 8.23 2.81
C SER A 100 16.68 7.36 4.06
N LYS A 101 15.54 7.38 4.75
CA LYS A 101 15.29 6.52 5.93
C LYS A 101 15.16 5.04 5.57
N MET A 102 14.74 4.71 4.35
CA MET A 102 14.82 3.35 3.80
C MET A 102 16.26 2.82 3.83
N SER A 103 17.27 3.68 3.71
CA SER A 103 18.67 3.25 3.82
C SER A 103 19.21 3.17 5.26
N ALA A 104 18.57 3.84 6.25
CA ALA A 104 19.19 4.11 7.56
C ALA A 104 18.55 3.43 8.81
N ASN A 105 17.37 2.80 8.71
CA ASN A 105 16.68 1.93 9.70
C ASN A 105 16.65 2.34 11.20
N THR A 106 15.46 2.64 11.77
CA THR A 106 15.19 2.46 13.22
C THR A 106 13.73 2.21 13.63
N HIS A 107 12.70 2.47 12.81
CA HIS A 107 11.28 2.27 13.20
C HIS A 107 10.40 1.73 12.07
N LYS A 108 10.91 0.75 11.33
CA LYS A 108 10.25 0.16 10.17
C LYS A 108 9.33 -1.00 10.59
N LYS A 109 8.06 -0.98 10.21
CA LYS A 109 7.15 -2.14 10.36
C LYS A 109 7.11 -2.93 9.05
N SER A 110 7.19 -4.25 9.14
CA SER A 110 6.95 -5.10 7.98
C SER A 110 5.47 -5.05 7.59
N LEU A 111 5.14 -5.43 6.36
CA LEU A 111 3.74 -5.54 5.94
C LEU A 111 2.99 -6.63 6.75
N ILE A 112 3.69 -7.68 7.20
CA ILE A 112 3.15 -8.69 8.11
C ILE A 112 2.73 -8.06 9.43
N ASP A 113 3.58 -7.22 10.02
CA ASP A 113 3.28 -6.56 11.30
C ASP A 113 2.11 -5.58 11.17
N PHE A 114 2.02 -4.90 10.03
CA PHE A 114 0.90 -4.01 9.72
C PHE A 114 -0.41 -4.78 9.70
N TYR A 115 -0.50 -5.87 8.93
CA TYR A 115 -1.70 -6.71 8.86
C TYR A 115 -2.11 -7.26 10.24
N ARG A 116 -1.15 -7.74 11.05
CA ARG A 116 -1.43 -8.27 12.39
C ARG A 116 -1.95 -7.23 13.39
N GLN A 117 -1.79 -5.94 13.11
CA GLN A 117 -2.26 -4.85 13.96
C GLN A 117 -3.62 -4.29 13.52
N MET A 118 -4.17 -4.75 12.38
CA MET A 118 -5.50 -4.33 11.93
C MET A 118 -6.58 -4.98 12.81
N PRO A 119 -7.68 -4.26 13.12
CA PRO A 119 -8.77 -4.81 13.92
C PRO A 119 -9.36 -6.08 13.30
N GLU A 120 -9.69 -7.07 14.13
CA GLU A 120 -10.43 -8.26 13.69
C GLU A 120 -11.77 -7.83 13.05
N GLY A 121 -12.04 -8.29 11.84
CA GLY A 121 -13.26 -7.96 11.09
C GLY A 121 -13.09 -6.91 9.98
N GLU A 122 -11.93 -6.25 9.86
CA GLU A 122 -11.56 -5.56 8.61
C GLU A 122 -11.19 -6.62 7.56
N GLY A 123 -12.19 -7.07 6.80
CA GLY A 123 -12.03 -8.13 5.80
C GLY A 123 -10.94 -7.81 4.79
N GLY A 124 -9.94 -8.69 4.70
CA GLY A 124 -8.77 -8.55 3.80
C GLY A 124 -7.45 -9.01 4.43
N THR A 125 -7.34 -8.96 5.77
CA THR A 125 -6.09 -9.27 6.50
C THR A 125 -5.55 -10.69 6.23
N ASP A 126 -6.40 -11.71 6.25
CA ASP A 126 -5.98 -13.11 6.03
C ASP A 126 -5.56 -13.38 4.58
N LEU A 127 -6.26 -12.77 3.61
CA LEU A 127 -5.93 -12.91 2.19
C LEU A 127 -4.65 -12.14 1.84
N GLY A 128 -4.47 -10.93 2.38
CA GLY A 128 -3.24 -10.16 2.23
C GLY A 128 -2.01 -10.90 2.78
N LEU A 129 -2.13 -11.48 3.99
CA LEU A 129 -1.08 -12.32 4.57
C LEU A 129 -0.81 -13.59 3.75
N TYR A 130 -1.86 -14.21 3.22
CA TYR A 130 -1.75 -15.36 2.34
C TYR A 130 -0.95 -14.99 1.07
N TYR A 131 -1.37 -13.96 0.31
CA TYR A 131 -0.68 -13.53 -0.91
C TYR A 131 0.77 -13.11 -0.65
N LEU A 132 1.02 -12.41 0.46
CA LEU A 132 2.37 -12.02 0.86
C LEU A 132 3.27 -13.25 1.09
N SER A 133 2.74 -14.29 1.73
CA SER A 133 3.47 -15.54 1.97
C SER A 133 3.80 -16.26 0.65
N TYR A 134 2.86 -16.34 -0.30
CA TYR A 134 3.13 -16.93 -1.62
C TYR A 134 4.16 -16.12 -2.41
N LEU A 135 4.10 -14.79 -2.33
CA LEU A 135 5.04 -13.91 -2.99
C LEU A 135 6.46 -14.10 -2.43
N GLU A 136 6.61 -14.12 -1.10
CA GLU A 136 7.89 -14.40 -0.44
C GLU A 136 8.47 -15.75 -0.86
N ASP A 137 7.67 -16.81 -0.84
CA ASP A 137 8.11 -18.15 -1.21
C ASP A 137 8.47 -18.26 -2.69
N ALA A 138 7.73 -17.58 -3.57
CA ALA A 138 8.03 -17.55 -4.99
C ALA A 138 9.35 -16.80 -5.27
N CYS A 139 9.58 -15.67 -4.61
CA CYS A 139 10.81 -14.89 -4.70
C CYS A 139 12.02 -15.70 -4.22
N LYS A 140 11.92 -16.39 -3.08
CA LYS A 140 12.98 -17.29 -2.55
C LYS A 140 13.38 -18.37 -3.55
N LYS A 141 12.41 -18.98 -4.25
CA LYS A 141 12.66 -20.08 -5.21
C LYS A 141 13.46 -19.66 -6.44
N VAL A 142 13.45 -18.38 -6.80
CA VAL A 142 14.14 -17.86 -7.99
C VAL A 142 15.25 -16.88 -7.64
N ASN A 143 15.67 -16.85 -6.37
CA ASN A 143 16.70 -15.94 -5.88
C ASN A 143 16.39 -14.45 -6.17
N VAL A 144 15.14 -14.05 -5.98
CA VAL A 144 14.75 -12.63 -5.95
C VAL A 144 14.70 -12.18 -4.50
N LYS A 145 15.46 -11.15 -4.15
CA LYS A 145 15.39 -10.56 -2.82
C LYS A 145 14.15 -9.67 -2.74
N PHE A 146 13.22 -10.03 -1.86
CA PHE A 146 11.99 -9.30 -1.64
C PHE A 146 11.98 -8.65 -0.24
N GLU A 147 11.61 -7.37 -0.19
CA GLU A 147 11.46 -6.59 1.04
C GLU A 147 10.11 -5.86 1.01
N SER A 148 9.38 -5.88 2.13
CA SER A 148 8.15 -5.09 2.30
C SER A 148 8.30 -4.15 3.50
N LEU A 149 7.81 -2.92 3.35
CA LEU A 149 7.93 -1.88 4.36
C LEU A 149 6.66 -1.05 4.45
N VAL A 150 6.20 -0.76 5.66
CA VAL A 150 5.12 0.19 5.94
C VAL A 150 5.63 1.34 6.78
N ASN A 151 5.39 2.57 6.33
CA ASN A 151 5.61 3.80 7.07
C ASN A 151 4.27 4.49 7.31
N GLN A 152 3.97 4.82 8.57
CA GLN A 152 2.77 5.54 8.96
C GLN A 152 3.16 6.86 9.63
N PHE A 153 2.66 7.96 9.08
CA PHE A 153 2.86 9.31 9.61
C PHE A 153 1.57 9.74 10.29
N THR A 154 1.51 9.62 11.61
CA THR A 154 0.29 9.88 12.39
C THR A 154 -0.20 11.33 12.28
N ALA A 155 0.71 12.30 12.15
CA ALA A 155 0.36 13.72 12.06
C ALA A 155 -0.38 14.09 10.76
N SER A 156 -0.04 13.46 9.63
CA SER A 156 -0.68 13.69 8.34
C SER A 156 -1.66 12.60 7.94
N GLU A 157 -1.74 11.52 8.72
CA GLU A 157 -2.47 10.29 8.38
C GLU A 157 -2.01 9.65 7.06
N LEU A 158 -0.79 9.97 6.63
CA LEU A 158 -0.14 9.37 5.46
C LEU A 158 0.33 7.96 5.81
N THR A 159 -0.06 6.99 5.00
CA THR A 159 0.49 5.63 5.01
C THR A 159 1.22 5.39 3.70
N VAL A 160 2.44 4.86 3.78
CA VAL A 160 3.28 4.53 2.63
C VAL A 160 3.72 3.08 2.74
N ILE A 161 3.31 2.26 1.77
CA ILE A 161 3.68 0.85 1.66
C ILE A 161 4.66 0.72 0.50
N SER A 162 5.82 0.11 0.75
CA SER A 162 6.85 -0.12 -0.26
C SER A 162 7.12 -1.62 -0.41
N LEU A 163 7.05 -2.10 -1.65
CA LEU A 163 7.43 -3.45 -2.06
C LEU A 163 8.66 -3.36 -2.95
N LYS A 164 9.75 -4.01 -2.54
CA LYS A 164 11.04 -3.94 -3.23
C LYS A 164 11.46 -5.34 -3.67
N PHE A 165 11.80 -5.45 -4.94
CA PHE A 165 12.28 -6.66 -5.58
C PHE A 165 13.65 -6.36 -6.19
N ASP A 166 14.69 -7.02 -5.70
CA ASP A 166 16.00 -7.02 -6.34
C ASP A 166 16.17 -8.36 -7.06
N PHE A 167 16.19 -8.32 -8.39
CA PHE A 167 16.37 -9.49 -9.24
C PHE A 167 17.87 -9.75 -9.35
N SER A 168 18.37 -10.78 -8.67
CA SER A 168 19.74 -11.29 -8.78
C SER A 168 19.87 -12.47 -9.73
#